data_AF-A0AAU1SYR0-F1
#
_entry.id   AF-A0AAU1SYR0-F1
#
_cell.length_a   1.000
_cell.length_b   1.000
_cell.length_c   1.000
_cell.angle_alpha   90.00
_cell.angle_beta   90.00
_cell.angle_gamma   90.00
#
_symmetry.space_group_name_H-M   'P 1'
#
loop_
_entity.id
_entity.type
_entity.pdbx_description
1 polymer ?
#
loop_
_entity_poly.entity_id
_entity_poly.type
_entity_poly.pdbx_seq_one_letter_code
_entity_poly.pdbx_strand_id
1 'polypeptide(L)'
;MQTEQLIPQPTDTGNRAARLAVTVFPVLVLAAGGIGLALPDAFVSWKTNVPYLLGVVMFCMGLTMTPHDFKGVAKRPWAVGLGLVAHYVIMPGLGWLIANALDLPPQLAAGVILVGCAPSGTASNVVTYLARGDVALSVSVATVSTVLAPLVTPPLTLLLAGEFLPVDAGSMVTDILKTVLLPVIAGLVVRLILGRYVDRVLGFLPWLSALTIAVIVAVVVAGSATAIKSAAGLVLLAVVLHNGLGLALGYGAGKLARLGAPASRAMAFEVGMQNSGLAASLATAHFSPLAALPAAVFSVWHNVSGALVAAWMSYRARRAEQA
;
A
#
# COMPACT_ATOMS: atom_id res chain seq x y z
N MET A 1 0.95 -9.67 41.60
CA MET A 1 0.64 -10.61 40.50
C MET A 1 -0.24 -9.88 39.49
N GLN A 2 0.38 -9.24 38.50
CA GLN A 2 -0.33 -8.57 37.40
C GLN A 2 -0.31 -9.52 36.20
N THR A 3 -1.49 -9.90 35.76
CA THR A 3 -1.70 -10.72 34.56
C THR A 3 -1.42 -9.83 33.34
N GLU A 4 -0.17 -9.80 32.88
CA GLU A 4 0.14 -9.37 31.51
C GLU A 4 -0.64 -10.29 30.57
N GLN A 5 -1.77 -9.80 30.06
CA GLN A 5 -2.49 -10.45 28.98
C GLN A 5 -1.59 -10.40 27.75
N LEU A 6 -0.86 -11.50 27.54
CA LEU A 6 -0.13 -11.78 26.31
C LEU A 6 -1.09 -11.58 25.14
N ILE A 7 -0.83 -10.54 24.35
CA ILE A 7 -1.28 -10.48 22.96
C ILE A 7 -0.91 -11.83 22.34
N PRO A 8 -1.85 -12.58 21.74
CA PRO A 8 -1.50 -13.79 21.03
C PRO A 8 -0.55 -13.41 19.90
N GLN A 9 0.74 -13.66 20.12
CA GLN A 9 1.73 -13.54 19.07
C GLN A 9 1.35 -14.57 18.01
N PRO A 10 1.35 -14.23 16.71
CA PRO A 10 1.07 -15.20 15.68
C PRO A 10 1.98 -16.41 15.86
N THR A 11 1.44 -17.62 15.66
CA THR A 11 2.23 -18.86 15.76
C THR A 11 3.43 -18.79 14.81
N ASP A 12 4.53 -19.45 15.15
CA ASP A 12 5.78 -19.40 14.37
C ASP A 12 5.55 -19.79 12.89
N THR A 13 4.58 -20.67 12.64
CA THR A 13 4.12 -21.08 11.29
C THR A 13 3.41 -19.94 10.54
N GLY A 14 2.53 -19.18 11.19
CA GLY A 14 1.85 -18.03 10.58
C GLY A 14 2.83 -16.90 10.24
N ASN A 15 3.82 -16.67 11.09
CA ASN A 15 4.90 -15.71 10.85
C ASN A 15 5.81 -16.14 9.68
N ARG A 16 6.09 -17.45 9.53
CA ARG A 16 6.85 -17.98 8.38
C ARG A 16 6.07 -17.84 7.08
N ALA A 17 4.77 -18.15 7.07
CA ALA A 17 3.92 -18.00 5.89
C ALA A 17 3.84 -16.54 5.43
N ALA A 18 3.66 -15.59 6.35
CA ALA A 18 3.64 -14.16 6.04
C ALA A 18 5.01 -13.65 5.54
N ARG A 19 6.11 -14.11 6.14
CA ARG A 19 7.48 -13.82 5.66
C ARG A 19 7.70 -14.33 4.24
N LEU A 20 7.36 -15.60 4.00
CA LEU A 20 7.48 -16.21 2.69
C LEU A 20 6.62 -15.48 1.66
N ALA A 21 5.39 -15.12 2.01
CA ALA A 21 4.52 -14.33 1.15
C ALA A 21 5.20 -13.00 0.78
N VAL A 22 5.71 -12.22 1.73
CA VAL A 22 6.38 -10.94 1.42
C VAL A 22 7.66 -11.10 0.60
N THR A 23 8.40 -12.20 0.77
CA THR A 23 9.61 -12.46 -0.04
C THR A 23 9.30 -13.02 -1.44
N VAL A 24 8.25 -13.83 -1.58
CA VAL A 24 7.83 -14.44 -2.86
C VAL A 24 6.96 -13.49 -3.67
N PHE A 25 6.24 -12.60 -3.00
CA PHE A 25 5.30 -11.67 -3.61
C PHE A 25 5.92 -10.81 -4.70
N PRO A 26 7.11 -10.20 -4.54
CA PRO A 26 7.78 -9.52 -5.63
C PRO A 26 7.99 -10.37 -6.88
N VAL A 27 8.43 -11.62 -6.71
CA VAL A 27 8.64 -12.56 -7.82
C VAL A 27 7.32 -12.89 -8.50
N LEU A 28 6.27 -13.11 -7.70
CA LEU A 28 4.93 -13.42 -8.17
C LEU A 28 4.32 -12.25 -8.97
N VAL A 29 4.48 -11.00 -8.51
CA VAL A 29 3.97 -9.82 -9.23
C VAL A 29 4.80 -9.54 -10.48
N LEU A 30 6.14 -9.72 -10.44
CA LEU A 30 6.99 -9.64 -11.63
C LEU A 30 6.59 -10.68 -12.68
N ALA A 31 6.36 -11.93 -12.27
CA ALA A 31 5.90 -12.99 -13.14
C ALA A 31 4.52 -12.65 -13.74
N ALA A 32 3.60 -12.14 -12.93
CA ALA A 32 2.28 -11.73 -13.39
C ALA A 32 2.33 -10.56 -14.40
N GLY A 33 3.21 -9.57 -14.18
CA GLY A 33 3.48 -8.51 -15.14
C GLY A 33 4.06 -9.06 -16.46
N GLY A 34 5.04 -9.96 -16.37
CA GLY A 34 5.61 -10.62 -17.55
C GLY A 34 4.58 -11.43 -18.35
N ILE A 35 3.73 -12.19 -17.65
CA ILE A 35 2.63 -12.95 -18.25
C ILE A 35 1.60 -12.02 -18.89
N GLY A 36 1.20 -10.94 -18.21
CA GLY A 36 0.28 -9.94 -18.76
C GLY A 36 0.83 -9.26 -20.02
N LEU A 37 2.14 -9.05 -20.09
CA LEU A 37 2.80 -8.48 -21.27
C LEU A 37 2.92 -9.49 -22.43
N ALA A 38 3.15 -10.77 -22.11
CA ALA A 38 3.31 -11.84 -23.09
C ALA A 38 1.97 -12.34 -23.68
N LEU A 39 0.91 -12.33 -22.87
CA LEU A 39 -0.41 -12.87 -23.21
C LEU A 39 -1.52 -11.85 -22.95
N PRO A 40 -1.50 -10.66 -23.59
CA PRO A 40 -2.45 -9.59 -23.30
C PRO A 40 -3.91 -10.02 -23.50
N ASP A 41 -4.21 -10.76 -24.58
CA ASP A 41 -5.57 -11.21 -24.92
C ASP A 41 -6.23 -12.06 -23.82
N ALA A 42 -5.43 -12.76 -23.00
CA ALA A 42 -5.95 -13.55 -21.88
C ALA A 42 -6.47 -12.69 -20.72
N PHE A 43 -5.99 -11.45 -20.57
CA PHE A 43 -6.26 -10.61 -19.40
C PHE A 43 -6.99 -9.30 -19.70
N VAL A 44 -6.97 -8.79 -20.95
CA VAL A 44 -7.65 -7.51 -21.27
C VAL A 44 -9.14 -7.54 -20.94
N SER A 45 -9.81 -8.68 -21.15
CA SER A 45 -11.24 -8.85 -20.84
C SER A 45 -11.58 -8.79 -19.35
N TRP A 46 -10.57 -8.94 -18.47
CA TRP A 46 -10.75 -8.91 -17.02
C TRP A 46 -10.66 -7.49 -16.43
N LYS A 47 -10.48 -6.46 -17.26
CA LYS A 47 -10.40 -5.06 -16.81
C LYS A 47 -11.57 -4.64 -15.91
N THR A 48 -12.79 -5.07 -16.25
CA THR A 48 -14.01 -4.79 -15.48
C THR A 48 -14.03 -5.48 -14.11
N ASN A 49 -13.19 -6.50 -13.91
CA ASN A 49 -13.15 -7.27 -12.68
C ASN A 49 -12.19 -6.67 -11.64
N VAL A 50 -11.32 -5.73 -12.04
CA VAL A 50 -10.31 -5.11 -11.16
C VAL A 50 -10.91 -4.52 -9.87
N PRO A 51 -12.02 -3.76 -9.89
CA PRO A 51 -12.64 -3.26 -8.67
C PRO A 51 -13.11 -4.36 -7.71
N TYR A 52 -13.61 -5.48 -8.24
CA TYR A 52 -14.05 -6.63 -7.44
C TYR A 52 -12.86 -7.39 -6.84
N LEU A 53 -11.80 -7.58 -7.63
CA LEU A 53 -10.54 -8.16 -7.14
C LEU A 53 -9.94 -7.29 -6.03
N LEU A 54 -9.94 -5.97 -6.19
CA LEU A 54 -9.53 -5.05 -5.14
C LEU A 54 -10.42 -5.20 -3.89
N GLY A 55 -11.74 -5.32 -4.09
CA GLY A 55 -12.69 -5.59 -3.00
C GLY A 55 -12.34 -6.84 -2.20
N VAL A 56 -11.88 -7.93 -2.86
CA VAL A 56 -11.40 -9.14 -2.17
C VAL A 56 -10.17 -8.83 -1.29
N VAL A 57 -9.20 -8.08 -1.81
CA VAL A 57 -7.99 -7.68 -1.05
C VAL A 57 -8.38 -6.81 0.15
N MET A 58 -9.28 -5.85 -0.05
CA MET A 58 -9.76 -4.93 0.99
C MET A 58 -10.62 -5.65 2.05
N PHE A 59 -11.38 -6.66 1.65
CA PHE A 59 -12.07 -7.56 2.58
C PHE A 59 -11.08 -8.38 3.42
N CYS A 60 -10.02 -8.93 2.80
CA CYS A 60 -8.95 -9.62 3.52
C CYS A 60 -8.27 -8.71 4.54
N MET A 61 -8.04 -7.44 4.19
CA MET A 61 -7.55 -6.44 5.13
C MET A 61 -8.50 -6.29 6.32
N GLY A 62 -9.80 -6.08 6.08
CA GLY A 62 -10.82 -6.01 7.12
C GLY A 62 -10.83 -7.23 8.05
N LEU A 63 -10.66 -8.44 7.51
CA LEU A 63 -10.58 -9.68 8.28
C LEU A 63 -9.38 -9.73 9.24
N THR A 64 -8.31 -9.00 8.94
CA THR A 64 -7.11 -8.94 9.80
C THR A 64 -7.19 -7.87 10.89
N MET A 65 -8.13 -6.92 10.77
CA MET A 65 -8.26 -5.81 11.72
C MET A 65 -8.98 -6.23 13.00
N THR A 66 -8.55 -5.70 14.13
CA THR A 66 -9.14 -5.98 15.44
C THR A 66 -9.56 -4.69 16.14
N PRO A 67 -10.55 -4.72 17.06
CA PRO A 67 -10.87 -3.58 17.90
C PRO A 67 -9.69 -3.03 18.71
N HIS A 68 -8.68 -3.86 18.98
CA HIS A 68 -7.48 -3.44 19.68
C HIS A 68 -6.63 -2.47 18.85
N ASP A 69 -6.66 -2.58 17.52
CA ASP A 69 -5.93 -1.69 16.63
C ASP A 69 -6.44 -0.24 16.74
N PHE A 70 -7.75 -0.07 16.90
CA PHE A 70 -8.37 1.23 17.16
C PHE A 70 -8.06 1.77 18.57
N LYS A 71 -7.88 0.90 19.57
CA LYS A 71 -7.37 1.32 20.89
C LYS A 71 -5.92 1.83 20.81
N GLY A 72 -5.12 1.29 19.88
CA GLY A 72 -3.77 1.79 19.59
C GLY A 72 -3.76 3.28 19.21
N VAL A 73 -4.72 3.69 18.37
CA VAL A 73 -4.93 5.10 18.00
C VAL A 73 -5.17 5.98 19.22
N ALA A 74 -6.07 5.56 20.12
CA ALA A 74 -6.40 6.31 21.33
C ALA A 74 -5.24 6.42 22.34
N LYS A 75 -4.33 5.44 22.36
CA LYS A 75 -3.15 5.46 23.25
C LYS A 75 -2.08 6.45 22.80
N ARG A 76 -1.92 6.65 21.49
CA ARG A 76 -0.87 7.52 20.91
C ARG A 76 -1.40 8.39 19.75
N PRO A 77 -2.44 9.21 19.99
CA PRO A 77 -3.13 9.95 18.93
C PRO A 77 -2.20 10.93 18.20
N TRP A 78 -1.28 11.55 18.93
CA TRP A 78 -0.32 12.50 18.35
C TRP A 78 0.63 11.84 17.34
N ALA A 79 1.09 10.60 17.62
CA ALA A 79 2.01 9.89 16.74
C ALA A 79 1.29 9.39 15.49
N VAL A 80 0.03 8.95 15.62
CA VAL A 80 -0.82 8.59 14.48
C VAL A 80 -1.13 9.81 13.62
N GLY A 81 -1.50 10.94 14.23
CA GLY A 81 -1.74 12.20 13.52
C GLY A 81 -0.52 12.66 12.72
N LEU A 82 0.67 12.61 13.32
CA LEU A 82 1.92 12.88 12.61
C LEU A 82 2.15 11.92 11.44
N GLY A 83 1.86 10.62 11.64
CA GLY A 83 1.89 9.60 10.58
C GLY A 83 1.03 9.96 9.38
N LEU A 84 -0.21 10.37 9.64
CA LEU A 84 -1.17 10.75 8.60
C LEU A 84 -0.74 12.03 7.86
N VAL A 85 -0.29 13.05 8.59
CA VAL A 85 0.20 14.29 7.99
C VAL A 85 1.44 14.01 7.15
N ALA A 86 2.40 13.27 7.68
CA ALA A 86 3.60 12.89 6.93
C ALA A 86 3.22 12.13 5.64
N HIS A 87 2.32 11.15 5.72
CA HIS A 87 1.87 10.37 4.58
C HIS A 87 1.21 11.24 3.50
N TYR A 88 0.15 11.97 3.86
CA TYR A 88 -0.65 12.76 2.92
C TYR A 88 -0.02 14.09 2.49
N VAL A 89 1.11 14.49 3.06
CA VAL A 89 1.91 15.62 2.57
C VAL A 89 3.08 15.13 1.71
N ILE A 90 3.86 14.18 2.23
CA ILE A 90 5.11 13.74 1.57
C ILE A 90 4.79 13.00 0.27
N MET A 91 3.90 12.00 0.30
CA MET A 91 3.69 11.16 -0.88
C MET A 91 3.00 11.87 -2.04
N PRO A 92 1.91 12.63 -1.82
CA PRO A 92 1.30 13.41 -2.89
C PRO A 92 2.25 14.49 -3.42
N GLY A 93 2.95 15.19 -2.51
CA GLY A 93 3.91 16.24 -2.87
C GLY A 93 5.09 15.69 -3.69
N LEU A 94 5.64 14.54 -3.31
CA LEU A 94 6.66 13.85 -4.10
C LEU A 94 6.13 13.40 -5.44
N GLY A 95 4.90 12.87 -5.50
CA GLY A 95 4.30 12.42 -6.76
C GLY A 95 4.19 13.57 -7.77
N TRP A 96 3.71 14.73 -7.30
CA TRP A 96 3.62 15.95 -8.10
C TRP A 96 5.00 16.50 -8.50
N LEU A 97 5.94 16.56 -7.55
CA LEU A 97 7.29 17.06 -7.82
C LEU A 97 8.02 16.19 -8.85
N ILE A 98 7.93 14.87 -8.72
CA ILE A 98 8.56 13.91 -9.64
C ILE A 98 7.90 13.99 -11.01
N ALA A 99 6.57 14.10 -11.07
CA ALA A 99 5.85 14.23 -12.33
C ALA A 99 6.32 15.45 -13.13
N ASN A 100 6.48 16.60 -12.46
CA ASN A 100 7.00 17.82 -13.08
C ASN A 100 8.50 17.74 -13.40
N ALA A 101 9.33 17.24 -12.47
CA ALA A 101 10.78 17.18 -12.65
C ALA A 101 11.23 16.23 -13.77
N LEU A 102 10.44 15.18 -14.03
CA LEU A 102 10.70 14.22 -15.12
C LEU A 102 9.91 14.53 -16.40
N ASP A 103 9.17 15.64 -16.43
CA ASP A 103 8.29 16.03 -17.55
C ASP A 103 7.40 14.87 -18.02
N LEU A 104 6.70 14.26 -17.07
CA LEU A 104 5.89 13.07 -17.36
C LEU A 104 4.70 13.44 -18.24
N PRO A 105 4.37 12.62 -19.26
CA PRO A 105 3.12 12.76 -19.99
C PRO A 105 1.91 12.80 -19.04
N PRO A 106 0.86 13.59 -19.35
CA PRO A 106 -0.24 13.86 -18.42
C PRO A 106 -0.88 12.61 -17.80
N GLN A 107 -1.02 11.54 -18.57
CA GLN A 107 -1.57 10.27 -18.07
C GLN A 107 -0.67 9.61 -17.02
N LEU A 108 0.65 9.63 -17.22
CA LEU A 108 1.61 9.07 -16.28
C LEU A 108 1.79 9.96 -15.05
N ALA A 109 1.78 11.28 -15.24
CA ALA A 109 1.79 12.27 -14.16
C ALA A 109 0.62 12.05 -13.20
N ALA A 110 -0.61 12.00 -13.74
CA ALA A 110 -1.81 11.71 -12.96
C ALA A 110 -1.73 10.36 -12.23
N GLY A 111 -1.17 9.33 -12.88
CA GLY A 111 -0.94 8.02 -12.27
C GLY A 111 0.03 8.05 -11.09
N VAL A 112 1.18 8.72 -11.22
CA VAL A 112 2.18 8.85 -10.15
C VAL A 112 1.62 9.67 -8.99
N ILE A 113 0.91 10.77 -9.27
CA ILE A 113 0.26 11.59 -8.25
C ILE A 113 -0.80 10.78 -7.50
N LEU A 114 -1.64 10.03 -8.21
CA LEU A 114 -2.69 9.21 -7.60
C LEU A 114 -2.12 8.09 -6.72
N VAL A 115 -0.97 7.50 -7.09
CA VAL A 115 -0.23 6.58 -6.20
C VAL A 115 0.16 7.30 -4.91
N GLY A 116 0.62 8.54 -4.99
CA GLY A 116 0.96 9.36 -3.82
C GLY A 116 -0.25 9.73 -2.95
N CYS A 117 -1.40 9.96 -3.56
CA CYS A 117 -2.65 10.31 -2.87
C CYS A 117 -3.36 9.10 -2.23
N ALA A 118 -3.04 7.88 -2.65
CA ALA A 118 -3.60 6.66 -2.09
C ALA A 118 -3.18 6.51 -0.60
N PRO A 119 -4.01 5.87 0.24
CA PRO A 119 -3.66 5.62 1.64
C PRO A 119 -2.49 4.63 1.75
N SER A 120 -2.00 4.42 2.98
CA SER A 120 -0.93 3.47 3.27
C SER A 120 -1.32 2.04 2.87
N GLY A 121 -0.34 1.30 2.34
CA GLY A 121 -0.51 -0.06 1.85
C GLY A 121 -0.38 -1.11 2.95
N THR A 122 -1.27 -2.10 2.98
CA THR A 122 -1.32 -3.16 4.01
C THR A 122 -0.02 -3.94 4.24
N ALA A 123 0.82 -4.05 3.21
CA ALA A 123 2.11 -4.72 3.30
C ALA A 123 3.08 -4.01 4.27
N SER A 124 2.89 -2.71 4.53
CA SER A 124 3.71 -1.91 5.46
C SER A 124 3.72 -2.51 6.87
N ASN A 125 2.61 -3.10 7.33
CA ASN A 125 2.50 -3.73 8.65
C ASN A 125 3.49 -4.90 8.81
N VAL A 126 3.55 -5.78 7.81
CA VAL A 126 4.44 -6.94 7.82
C VAL A 126 5.89 -6.48 7.70
N VAL A 127 6.17 -5.56 6.79
CA VAL A 127 7.52 -5.02 6.57
C VAL A 127 8.03 -4.29 7.83
N THR A 128 7.17 -3.54 8.52
CA THR A 128 7.46 -2.90 9.81
C THR A 128 7.83 -3.94 10.86
N TYR A 129 7.08 -5.04 10.97
CA TYR A 129 7.42 -6.14 11.87
C TYR A 129 8.82 -6.72 11.56
N LEU A 130 9.13 -6.98 10.28
CA LEU A 130 10.45 -7.51 9.87
C LEU A 130 11.60 -6.55 10.17
N ALA A 131 11.34 -5.24 10.04
CA ALA A 131 12.29 -4.19 10.37
C ALA A 131 12.46 -3.96 11.88
N ARG A 132 11.77 -4.72 12.75
CA ARG A 132 11.67 -4.47 14.19
C ARG A 132 11.19 -3.05 14.49
N GLY A 133 10.21 -2.60 13.72
CA GLY A 133 9.55 -1.31 13.88
C GLY A 133 8.36 -1.38 14.83
N ASP A 134 7.73 -0.23 15.04
CA ASP A 134 6.53 -0.10 15.85
C ASP A 134 5.28 -0.55 15.06
N VAL A 135 4.95 -1.83 15.18
CA VAL A 135 3.81 -2.44 14.47
C VAL A 135 2.48 -1.82 14.89
N ALA A 136 2.33 -1.44 16.17
CA ALA A 136 1.10 -0.84 16.65
C ALA A 136 0.85 0.53 16.01
N LEU A 137 1.89 1.35 15.87
CA LEU A 137 1.81 2.62 15.15
C LEU A 137 1.50 2.40 13.67
N SER A 138 2.19 1.46 13.01
CA SER A 138 2.00 1.13 11.59
C SER A 138 0.56 0.72 11.30
N VAL A 139 0.02 -0.25 12.06
CA VAL A 139 -1.39 -0.67 11.91
C VAL A 139 -2.37 0.48 12.17
N SER A 140 -2.07 1.34 13.15
CA SER A 140 -2.92 2.51 13.46
C SER A 140 -2.96 3.52 12.30
N VAL A 141 -1.80 3.86 11.72
CA VAL A 141 -1.70 4.81 10.60
C VAL A 141 -2.35 4.20 9.34
N ALA A 142 -2.09 2.94 9.04
CA ALA A 142 -2.70 2.24 7.91
C ALA A 142 -4.24 2.19 8.02
N THR A 143 -4.74 1.88 9.21
CA THR A 143 -6.18 1.83 9.49
C THR A 143 -6.82 3.21 9.30
N VAL A 144 -6.29 4.24 9.96
CA VAL A 144 -6.90 5.57 9.91
C VAL A 144 -6.76 6.19 8.51
N SER A 145 -5.61 6.01 7.83
CA SER A 145 -5.45 6.50 6.45
C SER A 145 -6.45 5.85 5.49
N THR A 146 -6.71 4.55 5.64
CA THR A 146 -7.70 3.82 4.82
C THR A 146 -9.13 4.32 5.06
N VAL A 147 -9.51 4.54 6.33
CA VAL A 147 -10.83 5.10 6.67
C VAL A 147 -11.00 6.53 6.14
N LEU A 148 -9.93 7.33 6.17
CA LEU A 148 -9.94 8.71 5.66
C LEU A 148 -9.79 8.81 4.14
N ALA A 149 -9.40 7.73 3.44
CA ALA A 149 -9.11 7.76 2.02
C ALA A 149 -10.25 8.36 1.15
N PRO A 150 -11.55 8.05 1.36
CA PRO A 150 -12.62 8.68 0.60
C PRO A 150 -12.66 10.20 0.74
N LEU A 151 -12.21 10.75 1.87
CA LEU A 151 -12.25 12.19 2.15
C LEU A 151 -10.97 12.91 1.75
N VAL A 152 -9.85 12.20 1.64
CA VAL A 152 -8.52 12.79 1.44
C VAL A 152 -7.98 12.52 0.04
N THR A 153 -8.09 11.28 -0.46
CA THR A 153 -7.50 10.89 -1.75
C THR A 153 -8.12 11.66 -2.93
N PRO A 154 -9.46 11.80 -3.07
CA PRO A 154 -10.04 12.51 -4.21
C PRO A 154 -9.71 14.02 -4.23
N PRO A 155 -9.83 14.78 -3.12
CA PRO A 155 -9.45 16.20 -3.13
C PRO A 155 -7.96 16.43 -3.42
N LEU A 156 -7.06 15.60 -2.88
CA LEU A 156 -5.63 15.71 -3.18
C LEU A 156 -5.33 15.38 -4.65
N THR A 157 -6.02 14.37 -5.21
CA THR A 157 -5.89 14.04 -6.62
C THR A 157 -6.42 15.18 -7.50
N LEU A 158 -7.56 15.78 -7.16
CA LEU A 158 -8.10 16.94 -7.87
C LEU A 158 -7.13 18.13 -7.82
N LEU A 159 -6.55 18.41 -6.65
CA LEU A 159 -5.63 19.51 -6.44
C LEU A 159 -4.34 19.36 -7.26
N LEU A 160 -3.77 18.16 -7.29
CA LEU A 160 -2.42 17.92 -7.83
C LEU A 160 -2.44 17.35 -9.25
N ALA A 161 -3.38 16.46 -9.57
CA ALA A 161 -3.49 15.84 -10.89
C ALA A 161 -4.45 16.59 -11.83
N GLY A 162 -5.30 17.47 -11.29
CA GLY A 162 -6.30 18.24 -12.06
C GLY A 162 -5.71 19.16 -13.13
N GLU A 163 -4.44 19.55 -12.98
CA GLU A 163 -3.73 20.31 -14.03
C GLU A 163 -3.34 19.45 -15.24
N PHE A 164 -3.20 18.13 -15.05
CA PHE A 164 -2.78 17.18 -16.09
C PHE A 164 -3.99 16.56 -16.79
N LEU A 165 -5.02 16.15 -16.04
CA LEU A 165 -6.21 15.50 -16.56
C LEU A 165 -7.46 15.94 -15.79
N PRO A 166 -8.66 15.95 -16.43
CA PRO A 166 -9.91 16.17 -15.72
C PRO A 166 -10.12 15.12 -14.62
N VAL A 167 -10.36 15.57 -13.38
CA VAL A 167 -10.59 14.69 -12.22
C VAL A 167 -12.03 14.84 -11.74
N ASP A 168 -12.81 13.75 -11.81
CA ASP A 168 -14.10 13.68 -11.15
C ASP A 168 -13.94 13.16 -9.71
N ALA A 169 -13.64 14.08 -8.80
CA ALA A 169 -13.44 13.76 -7.39
C ALA A 169 -14.70 13.14 -6.74
N GLY A 170 -15.90 13.54 -7.15
CA GLY A 170 -17.16 13.02 -6.59
C GLY A 170 -17.38 11.55 -6.92
N SER A 171 -17.11 11.17 -8.17
CA SER A 171 -17.15 9.76 -8.58
C SER A 171 -16.04 8.95 -7.90
N MET A 172 -14.83 9.51 -7.75
CA MET A 172 -13.75 8.85 -7.00
C MET A 172 -14.13 8.57 -5.54
N VAL A 173 -14.79 9.51 -4.84
CA VAL A 173 -15.30 9.26 -3.47
C VAL A 173 -16.21 8.04 -3.47
N THR A 174 -17.17 8.00 -4.40
CA THR A 174 -18.16 6.92 -4.51
C THR A 174 -17.48 5.57 -4.77
N ASP A 175 -16.47 5.54 -5.63
CA ASP A 175 -15.75 4.31 -5.96
C ASP A 175 -14.88 3.83 -4.79
N ILE A 176 -14.21 4.73 -4.06
CA ILE A 176 -13.48 4.33 -2.84
C ILE A 176 -14.45 3.78 -1.79
N LEU A 177 -15.61 4.41 -1.59
CA LEU A 177 -16.61 3.91 -0.64
C LEU A 177 -17.06 2.48 -0.99
N LYS A 178 -17.33 2.20 -2.27
CA LYS A 178 -17.81 0.88 -2.74
C LYS A 178 -16.72 -0.18 -2.79
N THR A 179 -15.53 0.17 -3.27
CA THR A 179 -14.47 -0.80 -3.59
C THR A 179 -13.47 -1.00 -2.46
N VAL A 180 -13.41 -0.06 -1.50
CA VAL A 180 -12.51 -0.12 -0.35
C VAL A 180 -13.28 -0.16 0.95
N LEU A 181 -14.01 0.90 1.27
CA LEU A 181 -14.56 1.07 2.62
C LEU A 181 -15.61 0.01 2.94
N LEU A 182 -16.52 -0.26 2.02
CA LEU A 182 -17.54 -1.29 2.18
C LEU A 182 -16.93 -2.70 2.40
N PRO A 183 -16.00 -3.20 1.55
CA PRO A 183 -15.30 -4.46 1.82
C PRO A 183 -14.51 -4.50 3.12
N VAL A 184 -13.80 -3.43 3.49
CA VAL A 184 -13.07 -3.35 4.76
C VAL A 184 -14.03 -3.47 5.94
N ILE A 185 -15.14 -2.72 5.94
CA ILE A 185 -16.15 -2.80 6.99
C ILE A 185 -16.77 -4.19 7.04
N ALA A 186 -17.12 -4.78 5.89
CA ALA A 186 -17.66 -6.13 5.83
C ALA A 186 -16.68 -7.17 6.42
N GLY A 187 -15.40 -7.08 6.06
CA GLY A 187 -14.35 -7.94 6.61
C GLY A 187 -14.19 -7.76 8.12
N LEU A 188 -14.22 -6.52 8.61
CA LEU A 188 -14.17 -6.22 10.04
C LEU A 188 -15.39 -6.80 10.77
N VAL A 189 -16.60 -6.65 10.23
CA VAL A 189 -17.82 -7.23 10.81
C VAL A 189 -17.71 -8.75 10.89
N VAL A 190 -17.24 -9.41 9.84
CA VAL A 190 -16.99 -10.87 9.86
C VAL A 190 -15.93 -11.24 10.91
N ARG A 191 -14.87 -10.44 11.05
CA ARG A 191 -13.84 -10.63 12.09
C ARG A 191 -14.39 -10.49 13.50
N LEU A 192 -15.34 -9.58 13.73
CA LEU A 192 -16.00 -9.40 15.03
C LEU A 192 -16.93 -10.56 15.38
N ILE A 193 -17.69 -11.08 14.41
CA ILE A 193 -18.69 -12.12 14.65
C ILE A 193 -18.06 -13.53 14.64
N LEU A 194 -17.14 -13.78 13.70
CA LEU A 194 -16.58 -15.10 13.41
C LEU A 194 -15.08 -15.20 13.70
N GLY A 195 -14.55 -14.37 14.62
CA GLY A 195 -13.10 -14.25 14.90
C GLY A 195 -12.37 -15.59 15.06
N ARG A 196 -12.97 -16.55 15.80
CA ARG A 196 -12.41 -17.91 15.98
C ARG A 196 -12.19 -18.67 14.67
N TYR A 197 -13.05 -18.47 13.67
CA TYR A 197 -12.91 -19.08 12.35
C TYR A 197 -11.89 -18.31 11.50
N VAL A 198 -11.93 -16.98 11.57
CA VAL A 198 -10.95 -16.13 10.87
C VAL A 198 -9.53 -16.44 11.33
N ASP A 199 -9.31 -16.66 12.63
CA ASP A 199 -8.01 -17.03 13.19
C ASP A 199 -7.42 -18.30 12.56
N ARG A 200 -8.26 -19.24 12.11
CA ARG A 200 -7.80 -20.46 11.43
C ARG A 200 -7.29 -20.20 10.01
N VAL A 201 -7.77 -19.15 9.36
CA VAL A 201 -7.42 -18.79 7.97
C VAL A 201 -6.51 -17.58 7.86
N LEU A 202 -6.15 -16.92 8.98
CA LEU A 202 -5.28 -15.74 9.00
C LEU A 202 -3.95 -15.97 8.25
N GLY A 203 -3.36 -17.16 8.35
CA GLY A 203 -2.11 -17.48 7.64
C GLY A 203 -2.26 -17.56 6.11
N PHE A 204 -3.48 -17.73 5.60
CA PHE A 204 -3.79 -17.82 4.17
C PHE A 204 -4.15 -16.46 3.55
N LEU A 205 -4.71 -15.52 4.33
CA LEU A 205 -5.14 -14.21 3.83
C LEU A 205 -4.03 -13.41 3.10
N PRO A 206 -2.77 -13.40 3.55
CA PRO A 206 -1.69 -12.74 2.82
C PRO A 206 -1.46 -13.35 1.43
N TRP A 207 -1.57 -14.67 1.29
CA TRP A 207 -1.41 -15.36 0.00
C TRP A 207 -2.58 -15.08 -0.95
N LEU A 208 -3.81 -15.11 -0.43
CA LEU A 208 -4.99 -14.74 -1.22
C LEU A 208 -4.89 -13.30 -1.74
N SER A 209 -4.46 -12.38 -0.88
CA SER A 209 -4.24 -10.98 -1.25
C SER A 209 -3.13 -10.84 -2.29
N ALA A 210 -1.98 -11.52 -2.09
CA ALA A 210 -0.84 -11.51 -2.99
C ALA A 210 -1.20 -12.03 -4.39
N LEU A 211 -1.88 -13.18 -4.47
CA LEU A 211 -2.33 -13.76 -5.74
C LEU A 211 -3.33 -12.85 -6.46
N THR A 212 -4.26 -12.27 -5.70
CA THR A 212 -5.26 -11.34 -6.26
C THR A 212 -4.61 -10.08 -6.82
N ILE A 213 -3.62 -9.52 -6.12
CA ILE A 213 -2.86 -8.36 -6.62
C ILE A 213 -2.04 -8.73 -7.86
N ALA A 214 -1.43 -9.91 -7.92
CA ALA A 214 -0.76 -10.38 -9.14
C ALA A 214 -1.71 -10.42 -10.34
N VAL A 215 -2.94 -10.92 -10.16
CA VAL A 215 -3.95 -10.90 -11.23
C VAL A 215 -4.28 -9.46 -11.64
N ILE A 216 -4.48 -8.54 -10.69
CA ILE A 216 -4.71 -7.12 -11.00
C ILE A 216 -3.54 -6.55 -11.83
N VAL A 217 -2.30 -6.83 -11.44
CA VAL A 217 -1.12 -6.37 -12.17
C VAL A 217 -1.06 -6.95 -13.58
N ALA A 218 -1.34 -8.25 -13.76
CA ALA A 218 -1.40 -8.87 -15.08
C ALA A 218 -2.43 -8.17 -15.99
N VAL A 219 -3.62 -7.87 -15.45
CA VAL A 219 -4.70 -7.16 -16.17
C VAL A 219 -4.29 -5.74 -16.57
N VAL A 220 -3.70 -4.97 -15.64
CA VAL A 220 -3.26 -3.59 -15.90
C VAL A 220 -2.11 -3.55 -16.91
N VAL A 221 -1.15 -4.47 -16.79
CA VAL A 221 -0.01 -4.58 -17.71
C VAL A 221 -0.47 -5.01 -19.10
N ALA A 222 -1.37 -5.99 -19.20
CA ALA A 222 -1.95 -6.41 -20.47
C ALA A 222 -2.66 -5.26 -21.19
N GLY A 223 -3.45 -4.46 -20.46
CA GLY A 223 -4.14 -3.28 -20.99
C GLY A 223 -3.21 -2.11 -21.37
N SER A 224 -1.93 -2.18 -21.01
CA SER A 224 -0.94 -1.11 -21.23
C SER A 224 0.30 -1.58 -22.02
N ALA A 225 0.27 -2.78 -22.60
CA ALA A 225 1.44 -3.44 -23.18
C ALA A 225 2.17 -2.60 -24.25
N THR A 226 1.43 -1.87 -25.09
CA THR A 226 1.98 -0.98 -26.12
C THR A 226 2.67 0.24 -25.52
N ALA A 227 2.09 0.85 -24.49
CA ALA A 227 2.63 2.03 -23.82
C ALA A 227 3.80 1.71 -22.88
N ILE A 228 3.84 0.50 -22.32
CA ILE A 228 4.99 0.03 -21.52
C ILE A 228 6.26 0.03 -22.37
N LYS A 229 6.19 -0.39 -23.63
CA LYS A 229 7.38 -0.47 -24.49
C LYS A 229 8.08 0.88 -24.70
N SER A 230 7.33 1.99 -24.68
CA SER A 230 7.89 3.34 -24.85
C SER A 230 8.16 4.08 -23.54
N ALA A 231 7.44 3.76 -22.45
CA ALA A 231 7.51 4.53 -21.19
C ALA A 231 8.07 3.75 -19.97
N ALA A 232 8.37 2.45 -20.09
CA ALA A 232 8.75 1.60 -18.95
C ALA A 232 9.93 2.16 -18.14
N GLY A 233 10.99 2.63 -18.80
CA GLY A 233 12.18 3.16 -18.12
C GLY A 233 11.85 4.41 -17.29
N LEU A 234 11.07 5.33 -17.86
CA LEU A 234 10.68 6.58 -17.20
C LEU A 234 9.73 6.33 -16.03
N VAL A 235 8.74 5.44 -16.21
CA VAL A 235 7.82 5.05 -15.13
C VAL A 235 8.55 4.34 -14.00
N LEU A 236 9.48 3.44 -14.31
CA LEU A 236 10.29 2.76 -13.30
C LEU A 236 11.12 3.77 -12.51
N LEU A 237 11.78 4.72 -13.19
CA LEU A 237 12.54 5.78 -12.53
C LEU A 237 11.64 6.60 -11.59
N ALA A 238 10.49 7.06 -12.07
CA ALA A 238 9.53 7.83 -11.27
C ALA A 238 9.09 7.06 -10.02
N VAL A 239 8.72 5.77 -10.16
CA VAL A 239 8.29 4.91 -9.06
C VAL A 239 9.41 4.66 -8.05
N VAL A 240 10.64 4.40 -8.53
CA VAL A 240 11.81 4.17 -7.67
C VAL A 240 12.11 5.41 -6.83
N LEU A 241 12.11 6.59 -7.46
CA LEU A 241 12.31 7.87 -6.77
C LEU A 241 11.18 8.13 -5.78
N HIS A 242 9.92 7.95 -6.19
CA HIS A 242 8.76 8.24 -5.36
C HIS A 242 8.73 7.40 -4.09
N ASN A 243 8.91 6.08 -4.24
CA ASN A 243 8.97 5.16 -3.11
C ASN A 243 10.24 5.37 -2.26
N GLY A 244 11.41 5.50 -2.89
CA GLY A 244 12.68 5.65 -2.18
C GLY A 244 12.72 6.92 -1.34
N LEU A 245 12.30 8.05 -1.91
CA LEU A 245 12.17 9.32 -1.20
C LEU A 245 11.06 9.25 -0.14
N GLY A 246 9.94 8.59 -0.41
CA GLY A 246 8.89 8.36 0.58
C GLY A 246 9.37 7.61 1.81
N LEU A 247 10.12 6.51 1.61
CA LEU A 247 10.74 5.73 2.69
C LEU A 247 11.74 6.59 3.48
N ALA A 248 12.60 7.35 2.79
CA ALA A 248 13.62 8.17 3.42
C ALA A 248 13.04 9.35 4.21
N LEU A 249 12.12 10.10 3.62
CA LEU A 249 11.46 11.24 4.24
C LEU A 249 10.49 10.80 5.36
N GLY A 250 9.82 9.67 5.21
CA GLY A 250 9.02 9.06 6.28
C GLY A 250 9.86 8.71 7.51
N TYR A 251 11.02 8.07 7.29
CA TYR A 251 11.98 7.81 8.36
C TYR A 251 12.47 9.12 9.00
N GLY A 252 12.78 10.12 8.17
CA GLY A 252 13.20 11.45 8.58
C GLY A 252 12.16 12.18 9.43
N ALA A 253 10.88 12.12 9.06
CA ALA A 253 9.77 12.70 9.82
C ALA A 253 9.67 12.08 11.23
N GLY A 254 9.77 10.74 11.33
CA GLY A 254 9.79 10.05 12.62
C GLY A 254 11.00 10.43 13.49
N LYS A 255 12.16 10.66 12.86
CA LYS A 255 13.37 11.13 13.55
C LYS A 255 13.25 12.56 14.03
N LEU A 256 12.76 13.46 13.19
CA LEU A 256 12.60 14.88 13.50
C LEU A 256 11.61 15.09 14.66
N ALA A 257 10.53 14.30 14.67
CA ALA A 257 9.55 14.28 15.76
C ALA A 257 9.99 13.46 16.98
N ARG A 258 11.23 12.94 17.00
CA ARG A 258 11.83 12.19 18.12
C ARG A 258 10.99 10.98 18.57
N LEU A 259 10.35 10.27 17.64
CA LEU A 259 9.50 9.10 17.96
C LEU A 259 10.28 7.88 18.49
N GLY A 260 11.62 7.90 18.40
CA GLY A 260 12.47 6.74 18.65
C GLY A 260 12.64 5.86 17.40
N ALA A 261 13.60 4.93 17.46
CA ALA A 261 13.99 4.13 16.30
C ALA A 261 12.87 3.21 15.77
N PRO A 262 12.13 2.44 16.61
CA PRO A 262 11.08 1.56 16.10
C PRO A 262 9.96 2.32 15.38
N ALA A 263 9.49 3.43 15.96
CA ALA A 263 8.45 4.26 15.37
C ALA A 263 8.94 5.00 14.11
N SER A 264 10.20 5.43 14.05
CA SER A 264 10.76 6.00 12.80
C SER A 264 10.81 4.98 11.66
N ARG A 265 11.07 3.70 11.95
CA ARG A 265 10.98 2.63 10.95
C ARG A 265 9.55 2.42 10.48
N ALA A 266 8.58 2.42 11.39
CA ALA A 266 7.16 2.36 11.03
C ALA A 266 6.78 3.52 10.10
N MET A 267 7.15 4.76 10.46
CA MET A 267 6.91 5.94 9.62
C MET A 267 7.53 5.83 8.22
N ALA A 268 8.70 5.22 8.09
CA ALA A 268 9.32 4.97 6.79
C ALA A 268 8.39 4.15 5.89
N PHE A 269 7.90 3.01 6.38
CA PHE A 269 7.05 2.11 5.60
C PHE A 269 5.64 2.67 5.42
N GLU A 270 5.05 3.30 6.43
CA GLU A 270 3.72 3.91 6.32
C GLU A 270 3.68 5.07 5.33
N VAL A 271 4.78 5.83 5.18
CA VAL A 271 4.86 6.89 4.17
C VAL A 271 5.28 6.30 2.83
N GLY A 272 6.29 5.43 2.77
CA GLY A 272 6.84 4.97 1.50
C GLY A 272 6.04 3.88 0.79
N MET A 273 5.19 3.11 1.49
CA MET A 273 4.42 2.01 0.93
C MET A 273 2.95 2.38 0.78
N GLN A 274 2.52 2.56 -0.47
CA GLN A 274 1.16 2.96 -0.81
C GLN A 274 0.23 1.77 -1.02
N ASN A 275 -1.08 2.01 -0.93
CA ASN A 275 -2.11 1.13 -1.47
C ASN A 275 -2.19 1.32 -2.98
N SER A 276 -1.19 0.77 -3.67
CA SER A 276 -1.06 0.84 -5.12
C SER A 276 -2.16 0.07 -5.86
N GLY A 277 -2.80 -0.92 -5.22
CA GLY A 277 -4.00 -1.58 -5.77
C GLY A 277 -5.18 -0.63 -5.92
N LEU A 278 -5.43 0.21 -4.91
CA LEU A 278 -6.44 1.27 -4.99
C LEU A 278 -6.08 2.29 -6.07
N ALA A 279 -4.83 2.75 -6.10
CA ALA A 279 -4.37 3.70 -7.11
C ALA A 279 -4.57 3.15 -8.54
N ALA A 280 -4.23 1.88 -8.78
CA ALA A 280 -4.43 1.24 -10.08
C ALA A 280 -5.91 1.15 -10.47
N SER A 281 -6.78 0.79 -9.52
CA SER A 281 -8.23 0.72 -9.74
C SER A 281 -8.82 2.08 -10.09
N LEU A 282 -8.51 3.12 -9.30
CA LEU A 282 -9.00 4.48 -9.55
C LEU A 282 -8.46 5.06 -10.85
N ALA A 283 -7.17 4.84 -11.15
CA ALA A 283 -6.58 5.31 -12.40
C ALA A 283 -7.24 4.67 -13.63
N THR A 284 -7.55 3.37 -13.53
CA THR A 284 -8.23 2.61 -14.58
C THR A 284 -9.66 3.09 -14.79
N ALA A 285 -10.35 3.45 -13.70
CA ALA A 285 -11.75 3.87 -13.72
C ALA A 285 -11.95 5.33 -14.16
N HIS A 286 -11.07 6.25 -13.72
CA HIS A 286 -11.28 7.69 -13.87
C HIS A 286 -10.34 8.37 -14.87
N PHE A 287 -9.25 7.73 -15.28
CA PHE A 287 -8.29 8.31 -16.21
C PHE A 287 -8.13 7.45 -17.46
N SER A 288 -7.17 6.52 -17.44
CA SER A 288 -6.84 5.68 -18.59
C SER A 288 -6.09 4.43 -18.13
N PRO A 289 -6.03 3.37 -18.95
CA PRO A 289 -5.16 2.21 -18.67
C PRO A 289 -3.70 2.62 -18.43
N LEU A 290 -3.21 3.61 -19.19
CA LEU A 290 -1.85 4.12 -19.03
C LEU A 290 -1.61 4.79 -17.67
N ALA A 291 -2.60 5.51 -17.15
CA ALA A 291 -2.49 6.12 -15.82
C ALA A 291 -2.43 5.09 -14.68
N ALA A 292 -2.86 3.85 -14.91
CA ALA A 292 -2.75 2.76 -13.93
C ALA A 292 -1.36 2.10 -13.91
N LEU A 293 -0.54 2.34 -14.93
CA LEU A 293 0.78 1.73 -15.06
C LEU A 293 1.74 2.09 -13.90
N PRO A 294 1.87 3.38 -13.48
CA PRO A 294 2.69 3.71 -12.31
C PRO A 294 2.31 2.91 -11.07
N ALA A 295 1.01 2.73 -10.81
CA ALA A 295 0.52 1.96 -9.67
C ALA A 295 0.85 0.46 -9.77
N ALA A 296 0.74 -0.13 -10.96
CA ALA A 296 1.14 -1.53 -11.18
C ALA A 296 2.65 -1.72 -10.95
N VAL A 297 3.49 -0.84 -11.49
CA VAL A 297 4.95 -0.87 -11.28
C VAL A 297 5.29 -0.63 -9.80
N PHE A 298 4.61 0.32 -9.15
CA PHE A 298 4.77 0.60 -7.72
C PHE A 298 4.43 -0.62 -6.87
N SER A 299 3.37 -1.37 -7.22
CA SER A 299 2.98 -2.61 -6.52
C SER A 299 4.09 -3.66 -6.52
N VAL A 300 4.87 -3.76 -7.59
CA VAL A 300 6.07 -4.60 -7.59
C VAL A 300 7.15 -3.98 -6.72
N TRP A 301 7.52 -2.74 -7.04
CA TRP A 301 8.72 -2.10 -6.53
C TRP A 301 8.67 -1.90 -5.01
N HIS A 302 7.58 -1.40 -4.45
CA HIS A 302 7.51 -1.08 -3.03
C HIS A 302 7.60 -2.30 -2.12
N ASN A 303 7.27 -3.50 -2.62
CA ASN A 303 7.46 -4.75 -1.89
C ASN A 303 8.92 -5.21 -1.93
N VAL A 304 9.59 -5.09 -3.08
CA VAL A 304 11.03 -5.33 -3.21
C VAL A 304 11.80 -4.39 -2.29
N SER A 305 11.61 -3.08 -2.47
CA SER A 305 12.33 -2.06 -1.72
C SER A 305 11.98 -2.13 -0.23
N GLY A 306 10.71 -2.34 0.12
CA GLY A 306 10.26 -2.52 1.49
C GLY A 306 10.96 -3.69 2.18
N ALA A 307 11.01 -4.86 1.54
CA ALA A 307 11.70 -6.03 2.07
C ALA A 307 13.21 -5.80 2.24
N LEU A 308 13.87 -5.19 1.25
CA LEU A 308 15.31 -4.87 1.30
C LEU A 308 15.63 -3.86 2.42
N VAL A 309 14.85 -2.78 2.52
CA VAL A 309 15.03 -1.75 3.55
C VAL A 309 14.72 -2.30 4.93
N ALA A 310 13.69 -3.14 5.09
CA ALA A 310 13.41 -3.81 6.35
C ALA A 310 14.54 -4.76 6.78
N ALA A 311 15.10 -5.55 5.86
CA ALA A 311 16.24 -6.40 6.14
C ALA A 311 17.46 -5.58 6.61
N TRP A 312 17.76 -4.49 5.92
CA TRP A 312 18.84 -3.57 6.29
C TRP A 312 18.62 -2.91 7.66
N MET A 313 17.42 -2.39 7.93
CA MET A 313 17.07 -1.78 9.22
C MET A 313 17.12 -2.79 10.37
N SER A 314 16.66 -4.03 10.14
CA SER A 314 16.67 -5.12 11.10
C SER A 314 18.11 -5.54 11.44
N TYR A 315 18.99 -5.66 10.43
CA TYR A 315 20.41 -5.95 10.62
C TYR A 315 21.09 -4.87 11.47
N ARG A 316 20.87 -3.58 11.16
CA ARG A 316 21.41 -2.46 11.95
C ARG A 316 20.89 -2.44 13.38
N ALA A 317 19.63 -2.79 13.60
CA ALA A 317 19.04 -2.87 14.93
C ALA A 317 19.78 -3.88 15.82
N ARG A 318 19.98 -5.10 15.30
CA ARG A 318 20.66 -6.18 16.04
C ARG A 318 22.10 -5.82 16.38
N ARG A 319 22.81 -5.16 15.46
CA ARG A 319 24.19 -4.69 15.74
C ARG A 319 24.26 -3.64 16.83
N ALA A 320 23.27 -2.75 16.90
CA ALA A 320 23.20 -1.73 17.95
C ALA A 320 22.80 -2.32 19.32
N GLU A 321 22.07 -3.44 19.36
CA GLU A 321 21.76 -4.17 20.60
C GLU A 321 22.97 -4.95 21.14
N GLN A 322 23.96 -5.23 20.30
CA GLN A 322 25.18 -6.00 20.64
C GLN A 322 26.39 -5.13 20.99
N ALA A 323 26.29 -3.81 20.85
CA ALA A 323 27.33 -2.82 21.11
C ALA A 323 27.01 -2.04 22.39
#